data_AF-A0A833VHL6-F1
#
_entry.id   AF-A0A833VHL6-F1
#
_cell.length_a   1.000
_cell.length_b   1.000
_cell.length_c   1.000
_cell.angle_alpha   90.00
_cell.angle_beta   90.00
_cell.angle_gamma   90.00
#
_symmetry.space_group_name_H-M   'P 1'
#
loop_
_entity.id
_entity.type
_entity.pdbx_description
1 polymer ?
#
loop_
_entity_poly.entity_id
_entity_poly.type
_entity_poly.pdbx_seq_one_letter_code
_entity_poly.pdbx_strand_id
1 'polypeptide(L)'
;MRIEMHSFQVPVAPQQHQEDEEQVPAAANASVIDPCTGRYVYLYDLPDRFNSQIIQNCRNLSVSSDMCKYVTSSGLGRKLNDTSSSTVLSETGWYVTDQFMLEIIFHNRMKQYKCLTTDYSKSTAVYIPYYLGLSVMRALWEYSASQRDALTNDLLRWLRARPEWTAKGGKDHFMAIGRVVWDFQRTTDEDKDWGVKFLTTPEGRKT
;
A
#
# COMPACT_ATOMS: atom_id res chain seq x y z
N MET A 1 86.64 54.95 7.57
CA MET A 1 86.54 54.40 6.20
C MET A 1 85.25 53.60 6.14
N ARG A 2 84.18 54.19 5.59
CA ARG A 2 82.85 53.56 5.50
C ARG A 2 82.58 53.38 4.01
N ILE A 3 82.52 52.14 3.55
CA ILE A 3 82.27 51.79 2.15
C ILE A 3 80.75 51.60 2.03
N GLU A 4 80.10 52.45 1.24
CA GLU A 4 78.71 52.24 0.84
C GLU A 4 78.65 51.20 -0.28
N MET A 5 77.93 50.10 -0.08
CA MET A 5 77.57 49.18 -1.15
C MET A 5 76.14 49.48 -1.58
N HIS A 6 75.99 50.01 -2.79
CA HIS A 6 74.71 50.19 -3.45
C HIS A 6 74.19 48.83 -3.93
N SER A 7 72.99 48.46 -3.49
CA SER A 7 72.24 47.31 -3.98
C SER A 7 71.63 47.62 -5.34
N PHE A 8 72.07 46.92 -6.39
CA PHE A 8 71.43 46.89 -7.70
C PHE A 8 70.22 45.94 -7.69
N GLN A 9 69.06 46.44 -8.11
CA GLN A 9 67.84 45.64 -8.30
C GLN A 9 67.58 45.48 -9.81
N VAL A 10 67.49 44.24 -10.28
CA VAL A 10 67.16 43.92 -11.68
C VAL A 10 65.63 43.81 -11.81
N PRO A 11 64.98 44.44 -12.81
CA PRO A 11 63.55 44.28 -13.01
C PRO A 11 63.26 42.94 -13.72
N VAL A 12 62.38 42.13 -13.13
CA VAL A 12 61.79 40.94 -13.79
C VAL A 12 60.52 41.39 -14.52
N ALA A 13 60.48 41.18 -15.83
CA ALA A 13 59.29 41.45 -16.64
C ALA A 13 58.22 40.36 -16.41
N PRO A 14 56.92 40.72 -16.40
CA PRO A 14 55.86 39.74 -16.19
C PRO A 14 55.63 38.90 -17.46
N GLN A 15 55.77 37.59 -17.35
CA GLN A 15 55.27 36.66 -18.36
C GLN A 15 53.77 36.42 -18.13
N GLN A 16 52.94 36.74 -19.12
CA GLN A 16 51.53 36.36 -19.14
C GLN A 16 51.44 34.89 -19.56
N HIS A 17 51.16 34.01 -18.60
CA HIS A 17 50.64 32.69 -18.89
C HIS A 17 49.14 32.82 -19.16
N GLN A 18 48.73 32.58 -20.41
CA GLN A 18 47.33 32.31 -20.73
C GLN A 18 47.03 30.88 -20.29
N GLU A 19 46.17 30.74 -19.27
CA GLU A 19 45.55 29.48 -18.92
C GLU A 19 44.41 29.23 -19.92
N ASP A 20 44.61 28.28 -20.84
CA ASP A 20 43.52 27.76 -21.66
C ASP A 20 42.58 26.98 -20.73
N GLU A 21 41.41 27.53 -20.43
CA GLU A 21 40.32 26.82 -19.76
C GLU A 21 39.86 25.66 -20.66
N GLU A 22 40.38 24.47 -20.40
CA GLU A 22 39.89 23.24 -21.00
C GLU A 22 38.45 23.00 -20.55
N GLN A 23 37.52 23.33 -21.44
CA GLN A 23 36.10 23.26 -21.22
C GLN A 23 35.69 21.79 -21.07
N VAL A 24 35.54 21.34 -19.82
CA VAL A 24 35.10 19.98 -19.47
C VAL A 24 33.75 19.73 -20.15
N PRO A 25 33.62 18.72 -21.04
CA PRO A 25 32.35 18.45 -21.70
C PRO A 25 31.33 18.08 -20.62
N ALA A 26 30.21 18.82 -20.61
CA ALA A 26 29.09 18.54 -19.74
C ALA A 26 28.75 17.05 -19.84
N ALA A 27 28.87 16.34 -18.72
CA ALA A 27 28.51 14.94 -18.62
C ALA A 27 27.13 14.77 -19.26
N ALA A 28 27.07 13.98 -20.33
CA ALA A 28 25.83 13.63 -20.98
C ALA A 28 24.82 13.26 -19.89
N ASN A 29 23.69 13.97 -19.87
CA ASN A 29 22.58 13.73 -18.96
C ASN A 29 22.27 12.22 -19.00
N ALA A 30 22.79 11.47 -18.03
CA ALA A 30 22.33 10.12 -17.77
C ALA A 30 20.85 10.30 -17.45
N SER A 31 19.98 9.88 -18.36
CA SER A 31 18.55 9.86 -18.12
C SER A 31 18.35 9.10 -16.81
N VAL A 32 18.03 9.81 -15.74
CA VAL A 32 17.74 9.18 -14.46
C VAL A 32 16.51 8.33 -14.72
N ILE A 33 16.71 7.03 -14.91
CA ILE A 33 15.63 6.09 -15.13
C ILE A 33 14.79 6.15 -13.86
N ASP A 34 13.56 6.61 -13.99
CA ASP A 34 12.65 6.65 -12.86
C ASP A 34 12.55 5.22 -12.28
N PRO A 35 12.96 5.01 -11.02
CA PRO A 35 12.93 3.68 -10.44
C PRO A 35 11.50 3.12 -10.41
N CYS A 36 10.46 3.94 -10.42
CA CYS A 36 9.07 3.49 -10.40
C CYS A 36 8.48 3.13 -11.76
N THR A 37 9.25 3.26 -12.84
CA THR A 37 8.83 2.83 -14.19
C THR A 37 8.31 1.38 -14.16
N GLY A 38 7.05 1.19 -14.58
CA GLY A 38 6.38 -0.12 -14.57
C GLY A 38 5.91 -0.65 -13.21
N ARG A 39 6.20 0.09 -12.12
CA ARG A 39 5.91 -0.30 -10.73
C ARG A 39 4.87 0.60 -10.05
N TYR A 40 4.34 1.59 -10.76
CA TYR A 40 3.35 2.48 -10.19
C TYR A 40 2.05 1.76 -9.86
N VAL A 41 1.59 1.92 -8.62
CA VAL A 41 0.29 1.42 -8.18
C VAL A 41 -0.60 2.60 -7.80
N TYR A 42 -1.76 2.69 -8.42
CA TYR A 42 -2.79 3.64 -8.01
C TYR A 42 -3.56 3.06 -6.83
N LEU A 43 -3.64 3.81 -5.72
CA LEU A 43 -4.42 3.42 -4.54
C LEU A 43 -5.75 4.17 -4.60
N TYR A 44 -6.87 3.44 -4.68
CA TYR A 44 -8.18 4.10 -4.58
C TYR A 44 -8.37 4.76 -3.22
N ASP A 45 -8.84 6.01 -3.24
CA ASP A 45 -9.42 6.67 -2.09
C ASP A 45 -10.89 6.25 -1.94
N LEU A 46 -11.10 5.09 -1.29
CA LEU A 46 -12.44 4.54 -1.08
C LEU A 46 -13.17 5.27 0.06
N PRO A 47 -14.50 5.44 -0.04
CA PRO A 47 -15.31 5.80 1.12
C PRO A 47 -15.06 4.89 2.31
N ASP A 48 -14.90 5.47 3.50
CA ASP A 48 -14.50 4.78 4.74
C ASP A 48 -15.35 3.54 5.10
N ARG A 49 -16.62 3.52 4.67
CA ARG A 49 -17.54 2.38 4.83
C ARG A 49 -17.01 1.06 4.27
N PHE A 50 -16.07 1.13 3.32
CA PHE A 50 -15.42 -0.01 2.71
C PHE A 50 -14.13 -0.42 3.45
N ASN A 51 -13.65 0.33 4.44
CA ASN A 51 -12.44 -0.05 5.18
C ASN A 51 -12.47 0.35 6.65
N SER A 52 -12.09 1.58 6.99
CA SER A 52 -11.87 2.05 8.34
C SER A 52 -13.12 1.88 9.21
N GLN A 53 -14.32 2.12 8.66
CA GLN A 53 -15.59 1.92 9.39
C GLN A 53 -15.91 0.45 9.65
N ILE A 54 -15.43 -0.50 8.85
CA ILE A 54 -15.62 -1.93 9.12
C ILE A 54 -14.93 -2.31 10.43
N ILE A 55 -13.76 -1.74 10.71
CA ILE A 55 -12.95 -2.05 11.89
C ILE A 55 -13.21 -1.13 13.09
N GLN A 56 -14.00 -0.05 12.93
CA GLN A 56 -14.36 0.85 14.05
C GLN A 56 -15.08 0.10 15.19
N ASN A 57 -15.98 -0.84 14.85
CA ASN A 57 -16.62 -1.74 15.80
C ASN A 57 -16.06 -3.16 15.67
N CYS A 58 -14.74 -3.29 15.84
CA CYS A 58 -14.01 -4.54 15.70
C CYS A 58 -14.56 -5.72 16.54
N ARG A 59 -15.23 -5.46 17.67
CA ARG A 59 -15.86 -6.51 18.48
C ARG A 59 -16.99 -7.23 17.75
N ASN A 60 -17.65 -6.55 16.82
CA ASN A 60 -18.76 -7.11 16.05
C ASN A 60 -18.29 -7.85 14.80
N LEU A 61 -16.98 -7.95 14.57
CA LEU A 61 -16.45 -8.68 13.41
C LEU A 61 -16.57 -10.19 13.55
N SER A 62 -16.64 -10.71 14.78
CA SER A 62 -16.82 -12.14 15.06
C SER A 62 -17.83 -12.33 16.18
N VAL A 63 -18.69 -13.33 16.05
CA VAL A 63 -19.65 -13.74 17.09
C VAL A 63 -18.98 -14.42 18.28
N SER A 64 -17.76 -14.93 18.10
CA SER A 64 -17.10 -15.81 19.08
C SER A 64 -15.83 -15.22 19.68
N SER A 65 -15.35 -14.06 19.22
CA SER A 65 -14.06 -13.52 19.65
C SER A 65 -13.97 -12.00 19.54
N ASP A 66 -13.36 -11.35 20.55
CA ASP A 66 -13.00 -9.94 20.47
C ASP A 66 -11.84 -9.76 19.47
N MET A 67 -12.18 -9.31 18.26
CA MET A 67 -11.21 -9.08 17.19
C MET A 67 -10.42 -7.78 17.36
N CYS A 68 -10.80 -6.88 18.29
CA CYS A 68 -10.11 -5.60 18.47
C CYS A 68 -8.64 -5.77 18.84
N LYS A 69 -8.30 -6.84 19.57
CA LYS A 69 -6.91 -7.16 19.93
C LYS A 69 -6.01 -7.47 18.72
N TYR A 70 -6.59 -7.78 17.57
CA TYR A 70 -5.87 -8.09 16.34
C TYR A 70 -5.79 -6.90 15.37
N VAL A 71 -6.75 -5.97 15.45
CA VAL A 71 -6.78 -4.76 14.62
C VAL A 71 -5.66 -3.77 14.97
N THR A 72 -5.14 -3.81 16.21
CA THR A 72 -4.06 -2.92 16.66
C THR A 72 -2.77 -3.10 15.84
N SER A 73 -1.85 -2.14 15.96
CA SER A 73 -0.56 -2.18 15.27
C SER A 73 -0.70 -2.42 13.76
N SER A 74 -1.67 -1.73 13.13
CA SER A 74 -1.95 -1.86 11.70
C SER A 74 -2.32 -3.30 11.26
N GLY A 75 -3.06 -4.02 12.10
CA GLY A 75 -3.49 -5.41 11.85
C GLY A 75 -2.50 -6.48 12.31
N LEU A 76 -1.34 -6.11 12.84
CA LEU A 76 -0.40 -7.09 13.43
C LEU A 76 -0.86 -7.59 14.81
N GLY A 77 -1.76 -6.86 15.47
CA GLY A 77 -2.25 -7.20 16.80
C GLY A 77 -1.39 -6.64 17.93
N ARG A 78 -1.55 -7.19 19.13
CA ARG A 78 -0.79 -6.78 20.33
C ARG A 78 0.64 -7.32 20.28
N LYS A 79 1.59 -6.57 20.85
CA LYS A 79 2.97 -7.04 21.00
C LYS A 79 3.04 -8.20 22.00
N LEU A 80 3.85 -9.21 21.72
CA LEU A 80 3.98 -10.41 22.56
C LEU A 80 4.70 -10.15 23.89
N ASN A 81 5.50 -9.10 23.95
CA ASN A 81 6.30 -8.67 25.10
C ASN A 81 5.45 -8.34 26.34
N ASP A 82 4.16 -8.08 26.17
CA ASP A 82 3.22 -7.74 27.25
C ASP A 82 2.88 -8.94 28.16
N THR A 83 3.20 -10.18 27.75
CA THR A 83 2.52 -11.38 28.31
C THR A 83 3.40 -12.54 28.76
N SER A 84 4.72 -12.54 28.57
CA SER A 84 5.56 -13.67 29.01
C SER A 84 6.93 -13.23 29.51
N SER A 85 7.18 -13.42 30.81
CA SER A 85 8.49 -13.29 31.47
C SER A 85 9.42 -14.48 31.19
N SER A 86 9.19 -15.23 30.11
CA SER A 86 9.99 -16.39 29.77
C SER A 86 9.99 -16.61 28.25
N THR A 87 11.18 -16.91 27.72
CA THR A 87 11.48 -17.65 26.48
C THR A 87 11.70 -16.95 25.12
N VAL A 88 12.84 -17.34 24.53
CA VAL A 88 13.22 -17.58 23.11
C VAL A 88 13.07 -16.47 22.06
N LEU A 89 12.06 -15.62 22.15
CA LEU A 89 11.81 -14.60 21.14
C LEU A 89 12.55 -13.29 21.46
N SER A 90 12.95 -12.57 20.41
CA SER A 90 13.46 -11.20 20.54
C SER A 90 12.48 -10.36 21.37
N GLU A 91 13.00 -9.54 22.29
CA GLU A 91 12.19 -8.62 23.08
C GLU A 91 11.43 -7.60 22.24
N THR A 92 11.70 -7.50 20.94
CA THR A 92 11.00 -6.60 20.02
C THR A 92 10.65 -7.29 18.72
N GLY A 93 9.56 -6.82 18.09
CA GLY A 93 9.18 -7.21 16.72
C GLY A 93 8.13 -8.31 16.59
N TRP A 94 7.69 -8.91 17.70
CA TRP A 94 6.70 -9.99 17.67
C TRP A 94 5.31 -9.52 18.07
N TYR A 95 4.30 -9.99 17.33
CA TYR A 95 2.90 -9.63 17.53
C TYR A 95 2.00 -10.87 17.48
N VAL A 96 0.88 -10.81 18.19
CA VAL A 96 -0.18 -11.83 18.13
C VAL A 96 -1.05 -11.59 16.90
N THR A 97 -0.50 -11.86 15.72
CA THR A 97 -1.19 -11.66 14.44
C THR A 97 -2.26 -12.73 14.23
N ASP A 98 -3.46 -12.31 13.84
CA ASP A 98 -4.54 -13.22 13.46
C ASP A 98 -4.61 -13.39 11.94
N GLN A 99 -4.94 -14.60 11.48
CA GLN A 99 -5.00 -14.95 10.06
C GLN A 99 -5.97 -14.07 9.26
N PHE A 100 -7.03 -13.52 9.90
CA PHE A 100 -8.03 -12.70 9.23
C PHE A 100 -7.60 -11.24 9.01
N MET A 101 -6.42 -10.81 9.52
CA MET A 101 -5.99 -9.41 9.45
C MET A 101 -5.27 -9.02 8.15
N LEU A 102 -5.15 -9.93 7.19
CA LEU A 102 -4.40 -9.71 5.95
C LEU A 102 -4.79 -8.40 5.23
N GLU A 103 -6.08 -8.06 5.19
CA GLU A 103 -6.56 -6.87 4.48
C GLU A 103 -6.05 -5.58 5.12
N ILE A 104 -6.02 -5.51 6.46
CA ILE A 104 -5.50 -4.37 7.21
C ILE A 104 -3.99 -4.29 7.06
N ILE A 105 -3.28 -5.41 7.20
CA ILE A 105 -1.82 -5.48 7.09
C ILE A 105 -1.39 -5.05 5.69
N PHE A 106 -2.03 -5.60 4.65
CA PHE A 106 -1.70 -5.31 3.27
C PHE A 106 -2.04 -3.86 2.92
N HIS A 107 -3.18 -3.33 3.36
CA HIS A 107 -3.53 -1.92 3.15
C HIS A 107 -2.49 -0.98 3.78
N ASN A 108 -2.06 -1.25 5.01
CA ASN A 108 -1.02 -0.46 5.67
C ASN A 108 0.36 -0.61 5.01
N ARG A 109 0.67 -1.79 4.47
CA ARG A 109 1.90 -2.01 3.68
C ARG A 109 1.86 -1.25 2.36
N MET A 110 0.72 -1.24 1.68
CA MET A 110 0.52 -0.50 0.44
C MET A 110 0.69 1.00 0.63
N LYS A 111 0.17 1.57 1.74
CA LYS A 111 0.38 3.00 2.08
C LYS A 111 1.86 3.41 2.20
N GLN A 112 2.76 2.45 2.43
CA GLN A 112 4.21 2.68 2.53
C GLN A 112 4.95 2.31 1.24
N TYR A 113 4.24 1.89 0.19
CA TYR A 113 4.83 1.49 -1.07
C TYR A 113 5.38 2.71 -1.81
N LYS A 114 6.67 2.66 -2.17
CA LYS A 114 7.40 3.82 -2.72
C LYS A 114 6.85 4.33 -4.05
N CYS A 115 6.21 3.45 -4.83
CA CYS A 115 5.67 3.77 -6.16
C CYS A 115 4.15 3.91 -6.13
N LEU A 116 3.57 4.38 -5.02
CA LEU A 116 2.18 4.84 -5.03
C LEU A 116 2.04 6.09 -5.89
N THR A 117 0.94 6.18 -6.64
CA THR A 117 0.61 7.34 -7.45
C THR A 117 -0.86 7.72 -7.26
N THR A 118 -1.16 9.01 -7.38
CA THR A 118 -2.53 9.54 -7.51
C THR A 118 -2.93 9.76 -8.98
N ASP A 119 -1.99 9.55 -9.90
CA ASP A 119 -2.20 9.62 -11.34
C ASP A 119 -2.33 8.20 -11.90
N TYR A 120 -3.58 7.77 -12.12
CA TYR A 120 -3.91 6.46 -12.67
C TYR A 120 -3.26 6.20 -14.04
N SER A 121 -3.05 7.24 -14.86
CA SER A 121 -2.51 7.08 -16.22
C SER A 121 -1.10 6.48 -16.25
N LYS A 122 -0.35 6.62 -15.15
CA LYS A 122 1.00 6.08 -14.98
C LYS A 122 1.02 4.69 -14.34
N SER A 123 -0.11 4.24 -13.79
CA SER A 123 -0.19 3.03 -13.00
C SER A 123 -0.23 1.76 -13.86
N THR A 124 0.49 0.74 -13.43
CA THR A 124 0.42 -0.61 -14.01
C THR A 124 -0.62 -1.48 -13.31
N ALA A 125 -0.96 -1.14 -12.07
CA ALA A 125 -1.99 -1.80 -11.29
C ALA A 125 -2.76 -0.80 -10.40
N VAL A 126 -3.99 -1.17 -10.03
CA VAL A 126 -4.85 -0.41 -9.14
C VAL A 126 -5.19 -1.25 -7.92
N TYR A 127 -4.84 -0.76 -6.73
CA TYR A 127 -5.16 -1.43 -5.49
C TYR A 127 -6.51 -0.95 -4.94
N ILE A 128 -7.40 -1.89 -4.64
CA ILE A 128 -8.70 -1.65 -3.98
C ILE A 128 -8.55 -1.97 -2.48
N PRO A 129 -8.48 -0.97 -1.59
CA PRO A 129 -8.36 -1.18 -0.15
C PRO A 129 -9.72 -1.49 0.51
N TYR A 130 -10.44 -2.50 0.01
CA TYR A 130 -11.70 -2.98 0.60
C TYR A 130 -11.45 -4.11 1.59
N TYR A 131 -12.03 -4.03 2.79
CA TYR A 131 -11.94 -5.10 3.79
C TYR A 131 -13.09 -6.11 3.61
N LEU A 132 -13.13 -6.75 2.45
CA LEU A 132 -14.16 -7.71 2.05
C LEU A 132 -14.25 -8.87 3.04
N GLY A 133 -13.13 -9.52 3.35
CA GLY A 133 -13.07 -10.67 4.24
C GLY A 133 -13.61 -10.34 5.63
N LEU A 134 -13.22 -9.19 6.20
CA LEU A 134 -13.75 -8.71 7.49
C LEU A 134 -15.23 -8.35 7.42
N SER A 135 -15.69 -7.72 6.33
CA SER A 135 -17.11 -7.40 6.15
C SER A 135 -17.99 -8.67 6.10
N VAL A 136 -17.50 -9.71 5.42
CA VAL A 136 -18.16 -11.01 5.29
C VAL A 136 -18.12 -11.75 6.63
N MET A 137 -16.99 -11.75 7.33
CA MET A 137 -16.86 -12.38 8.65
C MET A 137 -17.93 -11.89 9.63
N ARG A 138 -18.23 -10.59 9.64
CA ARG A 138 -19.32 -10.00 10.41
C ARG A 138 -20.71 -10.48 9.96
N ALA A 139 -20.92 -10.58 8.65
CA ALA A 139 -22.24 -10.80 8.07
C ALA A 139 -22.63 -12.28 7.94
N LEU A 140 -21.69 -13.23 8.04
CA LEU A 140 -21.92 -14.64 7.67
C LEU A 140 -23.03 -15.37 8.46
N TRP A 141 -23.33 -14.95 9.69
CA TRP A 141 -24.18 -15.71 10.62
C TRP A 141 -25.62 -15.23 10.72
N GLU A 142 -25.84 -13.93 11.01
CA GLU A 142 -27.15 -13.39 11.39
C GLU A 142 -27.89 -12.67 10.24
N TYR A 143 -27.33 -12.69 9.03
CA TYR A 143 -27.81 -11.87 7.91
C TYR A 143 -28.33 -12.73 6.78
N SER A 144 -29.39 -12.26 6.12
CA SER A 144 -29.87 -12.81 4.84
C SER A 144 -28.79 -12.72 3.76
N ALA A 145 -28.89 -13.56 2.72
CA ALA A 145 -28.04 -13.52 1.53
C ALA A 145 -27.94 -12.10 0.94
N SER A 146 -29.09 -11.41 0.83
CA SER A 146 -29.15 -10.04 0.31
C SER A 146 -28.36 -9.03 1.15
N GLN A 147 -28.45 -9.13 2.48
CA GLN A 147 -27.73 -8.23 3.38
C GLN A 147 -26.22 -8.52 3.40
N ARG A 148 -25.83 -9.80 3.30
CA ARG A 148 -24.42 -10.22 3.18
C ARG A 148 -23.77 -9.62 1.92
N ASP A 149 -24.50 -9.56 0.81
CA ASP A 149 -23.99 -9.01 -0.46
C ASP A 149 -24.04 -7.48 -0.54
N ALA A 150 -24.83 -6.80 0.28
CA ALA A 150 -25.17 -5.39 0.11
C ALA A 150 -23.93 -4.46 0.01
N LEU A 151 -22.98 -4.58 0.95
CA LEU A 151 -21.79 -3.72 0.96
C LEU A 151 -20.87 -3.99 -0.24
N THR A 152 -20.74 -5.25 -0.65
CA THR A 152 -19.95 -5.63 -1.82
C THR A 152 -20.60 -5.12 -3.11
N ASN A 153 -21.92 -5.26 -3.26
CA ASN A 153 -22.66 -4.72 -4.40
C ASN A 153 -22.51 -3.20 -4.49
N ASP A 154 -22.52 -2.53 -3.36
CA ASP A 154 -22.28 -1.09 -3.22
C ASP A 154 -20.89 -0.69 -3.69
N LEU A 155 -19.85 -1.44 -3.31
CA LEU A 155 -18.50 -1.22 -3.81
C LEU A 155 -18.44 -1.42 -5.33
N LEU A 156 -19.01 -2.50 -5.85
CA LEU A 156 -18.99 -2.78 -7.28
C LEU A 156 -19.71 -1.67 -8.08
N ARG A 157 -20.80 -1.12 -7.55
CA ARG A 157 -21.45 0.07 -8.15
C ARG A 157 -20.55 1.29 -8.11
N TRP A 158 -19.89 1.54 -6.99
CA TRP A 158 -18.96 2.66 -6.84
C TRP A 158 -17.78 2.56 -7.83
N LEU A 159 -17.17 1.37 -7.94
CA LEU A 159 -16.05 1.09 -8.84
C LEU A 159 -16.43 1.30 -10.30
N ARG A 160 -17.56 0.77 -10.76
CA ARG A 160 -18.03 0.94 -12.15
C ARG A 160 -18.23 2.40 -12.55
N ALA A 161 -18.46 3.30 -11.59
CA ALA A 161 -18.60 4.73 -11.82
C ALA A 161 -17.26 5.49 -11.87
N ARG A 162 -16.12 4.80 -11.71
CA ARG A 162 -14.78 5.39 -11.73
C ARG A 162 -14.13 5.24 -13.10
N PRO A 163 -13.50 6.30 -13.67
CA PRO A 163 -12.80 6.20 -14.95
C PRO A 163 -11.66 5.16 -14.92
N GLU A 164 -11.01 4.99 -13.77
CA GLU A 164 -9.95 4.01 -13.56
C GLU A 164 -10.45 2.57 -13.76
N TRP A 165 -11.70 2.28 -13.36
CA TRP A 165 -12.31 0.99 -13.62
C TRP A 165 -12.67 0.82 -15.10
N THR A 166 -13.27 1.84 -15.72
CA THR A 166 -13.74 1.77 -17.12
C THR A 166 -12.58 1.58 -18.09
N ALA A 167 -11.42 2.17 -17.82
CA ALA A 167 -10.26 2.16 -18.72
C ALA A 167 -9.76 0.76 -19.08
N LYS A 168 -9.72 -0.18 -18.12
CA LYS A 168 -9.31 -1.58 -18.37
C LYS A 168 -10.33 -2.62 -17.90
N GLY A 169 -11.53 -2.17 -17.51
CA GLY A 169 -12.65 -3.02 -17.15
C GLY A 169 -12.42 -3.91 -15.94
N GLY A 170 -11.60 -3.46 -14.96
CA GLY A 170 -11.32 -4.20 -13.73
C GLY A 170 -10.10 -5.14 -13.77
N LYS A 171 -9.43 -5.30 -14.92
CA LYS A 171 -8.37 -6.31 -15.12
C LYS A 171 -7.01 -5.94 -14.54
N ASP A 172 -6.78 -4.65 -14.31
CA ASP A 172 -5.60 -4.12 -13.64
C ASP A 172 -5.86 -3.83 -12.15
N HIS A 173 -7.07 -4.14 -11.67
CA HIS A 173 -7.43 -4.01 -10.27
C HIS A 173 -7.03 -5.26 -9.50
N PHE A 174 -6.60 -5.08 -8.26
CA PHE A 174 -6.34 -6.17 -7.34
C PHE A 174 -6.70 -5.78 -5.92
N MET A 175 -6.96 -6.78 -5.08
CA MET A 175 -7.15 -6.60 -3.65
C MET A 175 -6.60 -7.78 -2.85
N ALA A 176 -6.28 -7.53 -1.59
CA ALA A 176 -5.96 -8.58 -0.64
C ALA A 176 -7.24 -8.99 0.08
N ILE A 177 -7.48 -10.29 0.24
CA ILE A 177 -8.66 -10.83 0.92
C ILE A 177 -8.21 -11.84 1.98
N GLY A 178 -8.49 -11.54 3.25
CA GLY A 178 -7.99 -12.31 4.40
C GLY A 178 -8.83 -13.52 4.80
N ARG A 179 -9.59 -14.10 3.88
CA ARG A 179 -10.51 -15.22 4.15
C ARG A 179 -10.45 -16.26 3.06
N VAL A 180 -11.03 -17.44 3.33
CA VAL A 180 -10.97 -18.57 2.40
C VAL A 180 -11.84 -18.29 1.18
N VAL A 181 -11.36 -18.72 0.01
CA VAL A 181 -12.00 -18.49 -1.29
C VAL A 181 -13.48 -18.91 -1.30
N TRP A 182 -13.81 -19.98 -0.58
CA TRP A 182 -15.17 -20.50 -0.46
C TRP A 182 -16.20 -19.48 0.03
N ASP A 183 -15.78 -18.51 0.87
CA ASP A 183 -16.68 -17.47 1.39
C ASP A 183 -17.21 -16.52 0.33
N PHE A 184 -16.61 -16.52 -0.86
CA PHE A 184 -16.90 -15.56 -1.93
C PHE A 184 -17.50 -16.21 -3.19
N GLN A 185 -17.80 -17.51 -3.13
CA GLN A 185 -18.22 -18.31 -4.28
C GLN A 185 -19.72 -18.66 -4.27
N ARG A 186 -20.55 -18.01 -3.44
CA ARG A 186 -21.99 -18.29 -3.44
C ARG A 186 -22.59 -18.04 -4.82
N THR A 187 -23.46 -18.96 -5.27
CA THR A 187 -24.08 -18.92 -6.61
C THR A 187 -25.59 -18.68 -6.58
N THR A 188 -26.24 -18.90 -5.44
CA THR A 188 -27.69 -18.80 -5.24
C THR A 188 -28.05 -17.56 -4.43
N ASP A 189 -29.34 -17.26 -4.29
CA ASP A 189 -29.88 -16.21 -3.42
C ASP A 189 -30.49 -16.75 -2.11
N GLU A 190 -30.20 -18.01 -1.78
CA GLU A 190 -30.77 -18.69 -0.61
C GLU A 190 -30.04 -18.27 0.68
N ASP A 191 -30.81 -17.91 1.71
CA ASP A 191 -30.25 -17.46 3.00
C ASP A 191 -29.43 -18.54 3.71
N LYS A 192 -29.80 -19.82 3.52
CA LYS A 192 -29.09 -20.97 4.08
C LYS A 192 -27.71 -21.21 3.44
N ASP A 193 -27.47 -20.68 2.25
CA ASP A 193 -26.23 -20.95 1.52
C ASP A 193 -25.11 -20.06 2.06
N TRP A 194 -23.89 -20.60 2.07
CA TRP A 194 -22.75 -19.95 2.70
C TRP A 194 -22.14 -18.85 1.82
N GLY A 195 -21.66 -17.76 2.42
CA GLY A 195 -20.82 -16.78 1.74
C GLY A 195 -21.55 -15.64 1.02
N VAL A 196 -20.79 -14.95 0.16
CA VAL A 196 -21.24 -13.84 -0.71
C VAL A 196 -20.93 -14.13 -2.17
N LYS A 197 -21.53 -13.35 -3.07
CA LYS A 197 -21.43 -13.56 -4.53
C LYS A 197 -20.26 -12.85 -5.21
N PHE A 198 -19.22 -12.43 -4.47
CA PHE A 198 -18.16 -11.60 -5.03
C PHE A 198 -17.46 -12.26 -6.22
N LEU A 199 -16.92 -13.48 -6.06
CA LEU A 199 -16.20 -14.20 -7.13
C LEU A 199 -17.12 -14.81 -8.19
N THR A 200 -18.44 -14.73 -8.00
CA THR A 200 -19.42 -15.12 -9.03
C THR A 200 -19.91 -13.92 -9.85
N THR A 201 -19.57 -12.69 -9.44
CA THR A 201 -19.78 -11.48 -10.26
C THR A 201 -18.77 -11.37 -11.41
N PRO A 202 -19.09 -10.65 -12.51
CA PRO A 202 -18.11 -10.32 -13.54
C PRO A 202 -16.92 -9.50 -13.04
N GLU A 203 -17.10 -8.66 -12.02
CA GLU A 203 -16.07 -7.79 -11.44
C GLU A 203 -15.09 -8.61 -10.61
N GLY A 204 -15.60 -9.41 -9.66
CA GLY A 204 -14.74 -10.23 -8.79
C GLY A 204 -13.99 -11.34 -9.52
N ARG A 205 -14.37 -11.70 -10.75
CA ARG A 205 -13.58 -12.63 -11.59
C ARG A 205 -12.44 -11.96 -12.36
N LYS A 206 -12.42 -10.62 -12.43
CA LYS A 206 -11.42 -9.85 -13.17
C LYS A 206 -10.40 -9.18 -12.25
N THR A 207 -10.79 -8.92 -11.01
CA THR A 207 -9.99 -8.36 -9.91
C THR A 207 -9.32 -9.47 -9.11
#